data_AF-A0A2D7XH16-F1
#
_entry.id   AF-A0A2D7XH16-F1
#
_cell.length_a   1.000
_cell.length_b   1.000
_cell.length_c   1.000
_cell.angle_alpha   90.00
_cell.angle_beta   90.00
_cell.angle_gamma   90.00
#
_symmetry.space_group_name_H-M   'P 1'
#
loop_
_entity.id
_entity.type
_entity.pdbx_description
1 polymer ?
#
loop_
_entity_poly.entity_id
_entity_poly.type
_entity_poly.pdbx_seq_one_letter_code
_entity_poly.pdbx_strand_id
1 'polypeptide(L)'
;MRREDLFRNTVPPTLFTIVLFVIWEIICRAFNIPLTILPAPTEIFAALWQYRVPIIENSWVTLWTTLVGFLLATGGGLLLGIAVGWNKNLYAAIYPVLVGFNSVPKVAVVPILILWFGLGELP
;
A
#
# COMPACT_ATOMS: atom_id res chain seq x y z
N MET A 1 9.58 -27.81 23.12
CA MET A 1 8.56 -27.93 22.05
C MET A 1 8.90 -29.16 21.21
N ARG A 2 7.99 -30.13 21.19
CA ARG A 2 8.21 -31.48 20.65
C ARG A 2 8.01 -31.44 19.12
N ARG A 3 8.94 -31.98 18.33
CA ARG A 3 8.92 -31.89 16.85
C ARG A 3 7.60 -32.37 16.21
N GLU A 4 6.91 -33.29 16.86
CA GLU A 4 5.59 -33.82 16.49
C GLU A 4 4.46 -32.78 16.45
N ASP A 5 4.53 -31.72 17.27
CA ASP A 5 3.54 -30.63 17.22
C ASP A 5 3.78 -29.67 16.04
N LEU A 6 5.05 -29.51 15.62
CA LEU A 6 5.42 -28.69 14.48
C LEU A 6 4.92 -29.30 13.16
N PHE A 7 5.04 -30.62 13.00
CA PHE A 7 4.52 -31.33 11.82
C PHE A 7 2.99 -31.28 11.75
N ARG A 8 2.31 -31.42 12.89
CA ARG A 8 0.84 -31.35 12.94
C ARG A 8 0.28 -29.96 12.63
N ASN A 9 1.01 -28.90 12.96
CA ASN A 9 0.59 -27.52 12.70
C ASN A 9 1.08 -26.94 11.36
N THR A 10 2.20 -27.41 10.80
CA THR A 10 2.78 -26.81 9.57
C THR A 10 2.42 -27.58 8.30
N VAL A 11 2.25 -28.91 8.37
CA VAL A 11 1.95 -29.73 7.19
C VAL A 11 0.55 -29.44 6.60
N PRO A 12 -0.53 -29.37 7.40
CA PRO A 12 -1.86 -29.09 6.86
C PRO A 12 -1.98 -27.74 6.12
N PRO A 13 -1.53 -26.59 6.67
CA PRO A 13 -1.67 -25.31 5.98
C PRO A 13 -0.77 -25.19 4.75
N THR A 14 0.43 -25.80 4.77
CA THR A 14 1.34 -25.79 3.62
C THR A 14 0.75 -26.61 2.47
N LEU A 15 0.20 -27.79 2.77
CA LEU A 15 -0.45 -28.64 1.79
C LEU A 15 -1.67 -27.95 1.18
N PHE A 16 -2.51 -27.33 2.01
CA PHE A 16 -3.67 -26.56 1.54
C PHE A 16 -3.25 -25.44 0.58
N THR A 17 -2.20 -24.69 0.94
CA THR A 17 -1.66 -23.61 0.09
C THR A 17 -1.18 -24.14 -1.26
N ILE A 18 -0.43 -25.25 -1.27
CA ILE A 18 0.06 -25.86 -2.52
C ILE A 18 -1.13 -26.30 -3.39
N VAL A 19 -2.12 -26.99 -2.80
CA VAL A 19 -3.31 -27.44 -3.52
C VAL A 19 -4.09 -26.26 -4.11
N LEU A 20 -4.21 -25.16 -3.37
CA LEU A 20 -4.84 -23.93 -3.84
C LEU A 20 -4.15 -23.37 -5.09
N PHE A 21 -2.82 -23.26 -5.08
CA PHE A 21 -2.05 -22.77 -6.24
C PHE A 21 -2.18 -23.70 -7.44
N VAL A 22 -2.18 -25.02 -7.23
CA VAL A 22 -2.34 -26.01 -8.30
C VAL A 22 -3.73 -25.90 -8.93
N ILE A 23 -4.79 -25.81 -8.11
CA ILE A 23 -6.17 -25.65 -8.60
C ILE A 23 -6.30 -24.34 -9.38
N TRP A 24 -5.75 -23.24 -8.86
CA TRP A 24 -5.77 -21.94 -9.54
C TRP A 24 -5.06 -22.00 -10.90
N GLU A 25 -3.85 -22.57 -10.96
CA GLU A 25 -3.11 -22.75 -12.20
C GLU A 25 -3.91 -23.56 -13.24
N ILE A 26 -4.53 -24.67 -12.81
CA ILE A 26 -5.36 -25.51 -13.67
C ILE A 26 -6.56 -24.73 -14.20
N ILE A 27 -7.26 -23.97 -13.35
CA ILE A 27 -8.42 -23.17 -13.77
C ILE A 27 -8.00 -22.11 -14.80
N CYS A 28 -6.94 -21.34 -14.53
CA CYS A 28 -6.47 -20.31 -15.47
C CYS A 28 -6.12 -20.92 -16.84
N ARG A 29 -5.42 -22.06 -16.87
CA ARG A 29 -5.03 -22.72 -18.13
C ARG A 29 -6.19 -23.42 -18.83
N ALA A 30 -7.03 -24.15 -18.09
CA ALA A 30 -8.15 -24.90 -18.66
C ALA A 30 -9.21 -23.99 -19.28
N PHE A 31 -9.48 -22.85 -18.65
CA PHE A 31 -10.46 -21.88 -19.14
C PHE A 31 -9.87 -20.79 -20.04
N ASN A 32 -8.56 -20.84 -20.35
CA ASN A 32 -7.85 -19.82 -21.14
C ASN A 32 -8.17 -18.39 -20.67
N ILE A 33 -8.10 -18.17 -19.35
CA ILE A 33 -8.46 -16.87 -18.76
C ILE A 33 -7.47 -15.81 -19.25
N PRO A 34 -7.94 -14.64 -19.73
CA PRO A 34 -7.06 -13.56 -20.15
C PRO A 34 -6.11 -13.13 -19.02
N LEU A 35 -4.83 -12.93 -19.37
CA LEU A 35 -3.77 -12.46 -18.46
C LEU A 35 -4.11 -11.14 -17.76
N THR A 36 -4.96 -10.31 -18.37
CA THR A 36 -5.41 -9.03 -17.81
C THR A 36 -6.43 -9.16 -16.69
N ILE A 37 -7.14 -10.30 -16.60
CA ILE A 37 -8.17 -10.55 -15.59
C ILE A 37 -7.57 -11.35 -14.44
N LEU A 38 -6.98 -12.51 -14.74
CA LEU A 38 -6.40 -13.39 -13.74
C LEU A 38 -5.22 -14.18 -14.32
N PRO A 39 -3.98 -13.70 -14.14
CA PRO A 39 -2.80 -14.43 -14.57
C PRO A 39 -2.64 -15.73 -13.77
N ALA A 40 -2.13 -16.76 -14.42
CA ALA A 40 -1.79 -18.01 -13.75
C ALA A 40 -0.62 -17.78 -12.76
N PRO A 41 -0.57 -18.47 -11.61
CA PRO A 41 0.52 -18.36 -10.64
C PRO A 41 1.93 -18.43 -11.25
N THR A 42 2.15 -19.33 -12.21
CA THR A 42 3.45 -19.44 -12.90
C THR A 42 3.84 -18.18 -13.67
N GLU A 43 2.89 -17.52 -14.34
CA GLU A 43 3.09 -16.26 -15.04
C GLU A 43 3.42 -15.12 -14.06
N ILE A 44 2.82 -15.13 -12.87
CA ILE A 44 3.14 -14.17 -11.80
C ILE A 44 4.60 -14.32 -11.37
N PHE A 45 5.06 -15.54 -11.11
CA PHE A 45 6.46 -15.80 -10.72
C PHE A 45 7.44 -15.45 -11.85
N ALA A 46 7.08 -15.75 -13.10
CA ALA A 46 7.88 -15.37 -14.27
C ALA A 46 8.00 -13.85 -14.39
N ALA A 47 6.89 -13.12 -14.25
CA ALA A 47 6.86 -11.66 -14.28
C ALA A 47 7.66 -11.05 -13.12
N LEU A 48 7.55 -11.59 -11.90
CA LEU A 48 8.36 -11.15 -10.76
C LEU A 48 9.85 -11.26 -11.05
N TRP A 49 10.29 -12.33 -11.70
CA TRP A 49 11.70 -12.52 -12.06
C TRP A 49 12.15 -11.62 -13.22
N GLN A 50 11.33 -11.54 -14.27
CA GLN A 50 11.60 -10.73 -15.46
C GLN A 50 11.68 -9.24 -15.12
N TYR A 51 10.73 -8.74 -14.33
CA TYR A 51 10.61 -7.33 -13.96
C TYR A 51 11.20 -7.02 -12.57
N ARG A 52 12.04 -7.90 -12.01
CA ARG A 52 12.61 -7.71 -10.67
C ARG A 52 13.30 -6.36 -10.46
N VAL A 53 14.04 -5.89 -11.48
CA VAL A 53 14.77 -4.60 -11.42
C VAL A 53 13.80 -3.43 -11.32
N PRO A 54 12.88 -3.21 -12.29
CA PRO A 54 11.92 -2.13 -12.19
C PRO A 54 10.98 -2.29 -10.99
N ILE A 55 10.62 -3.51 -10.58
CA ILE A 55 9.83 -3.73 -9.35
C ILE A 55 10.56 -3.17 -8.13
N ILE A 56 11.84 -3.48 -7.96
CA ILE A 56 12.63 -3.01 -6.82
C ILE A 56 12.80 -1.48 -6.90
N GLU A 57 13.15 -0.94 -8.07
CA GLU A 57 13.34 0.51 -8.26
C GLU A 57 12.07 1.30 -7.93
N ASN A 58 10.93 0.93 -8.52
CA ASN A 58 9.65 1.62 -8.27
C ASN A 58 9.15 1.40 -6.83
N SER A 59 9.39 0.22 -6.25
CA SER A 59 9.07 -0.04 -4.84
C SER A 59 9.91 0.83 -3.91
N TRP A 60 11.19 1.00 -4.22
CA TRP A 60 12.11 1.83 -3.43
C TRP A 60 11.72 3.31 -3.49
N VAL A 61 11.43 3.81 -4.69
CA VAL A 61 10.90 5.16 -4.90
C VAL A 61 9.63 5.40 -4.11
N THR A 62 8.66 4.48 -4.22
CA THR A 62 7.38 4.59 -3.48
C THR A 62 7.62 4.59 -1.98
N LEU A 63 8.49 3.70 -1.49
CA LEU A 63 8.84 3.60 -0.09
C LEU A 63 9.47 4.90 0.43
N TRP A 64 10.50 5.40 -0.27
CA TRP A 64 11.21 6.61 0.13
C TRP A 64 10.32 7.84 0.13
N THR A 65 9.59 8.07 -0.96
CA THR A 65 8.67 9.20 -1.10
C THR A 65 7.55 9.14 -0.06
N THR A 66 7.01 7.96 0.22
CA THR A 66 6.00 7.77 1.27
C THR A 66 6.57 8.03 2.66
N LEU A 67 7.78 7.54 2.96
CA LEU A 67 8.42 7.74 4.26
C LEU A 67 8.72 9.22 4.52
N VAL A 68 9.29 9.93 3.55
CA VAL A 68 9.57 11.36 3.67
C VAL A 68 8.26 12.14 3.86
N GLY A 69 7.26 11.89 3.01
CA GLY A 69 5.95 12.53 3.14
C GLY A 69 5.28 12.24 4.48
N PHE A 70 5.36 11.00 4.95
CA PHE A 70 4.82 10.58 6.24
C PHE A 70 5.51 11.28 7.42
N LEU A 71 6.84 11.39 7.40
CA LEU A 71 7.60 12.07 8.45
C LEU A 71 7.30 13.56 8.49
N LEU A 72 7.22 14.21 7.32
CA LEU A 72 6.85 15.63 7.23
C LEU A 72 5.42 15.87 7.71
N ALA A 73 4.47 15.03 7.28
CA ALA A 73 3.07 15.15 7.69
C ALA A 73 2.89 14.88 9.19
N THR A 74 3.54 13.85 9.73
CA THR A 74 3.45 13.50 11.16
C THR A 74 4.13 14.55 12.02
N GLY A 75 5.34 14.98 11.66
CA GLY A 75 6.06 16.03 12.40
C GLY A 75 5.32 17.36 12.38
N GLY A 76 4.91 17.83 11.19
CA GLY A 76 4.14 19.06 11.05
C GLY A 76 2.78 18.98 11.73
N GLY A 77 2.04 17.89 11.53
CA GLY A 77 0.73 17.66 12.15
C GLY A 77 0.80 17.58 13.68
N LEU A 78 1.83 16.94 14.23
CA LEU A 78 2.04 16.87 15.68
C LEU A 78 2.34 18.25 16.27
N LEU A 79 3.23 19.02 15.66
CA LEU A 79 3.57 20.37 16.10
C LEU A 79 2.35 21.30 16.05
N LEU A 80 1.59 21.26 14.95
CA LEU A 80 0.34 22.01 14.82
C LEU A 80 -0.70 21.57 15.85
N GLY A 81 -0.85 20.26 16.08
CA GLY A 81 -1.77 19.71 17.08
C GLY A 81 -1.45 20.21 18.49
N ILE A 82 -0.18 20.22 18.88
CA ILE A 82 0.28 20.74 20.18
C ILE A 82 0.01 22.25 20.28
N ALA A 83 0.33 23.02 19.24
CA ALA A 83 0.12 24.47 19.23
C ALA A 83 -1.36 24.86 19.37
N VAL A 84 -2.24 24.16 18.65
CA VAL A 84 -3.70 24.40 18.71
C VAL A 84 -4.28 23.92 20.04
N GLY A 85 -3.76 22.82 20.60
CA GLY A 85 -4.21 22.25 21.87
C GLY A 85 -3.89 23.09 23.11
N TRP A 86 -2.91 24.00 23.04
CA TRP A 86 -2.52 24.82 24.20
C TRP A 86 -3.57 25.90 24.52
N ASN A 87 -4.29 26.43 23.53
CA ASN A 87 -5.24 27.53 23.75
C ASN A 87 -6.67 27.16 23.34
N LYS A 88 -7.61 27.21 24.30
CA LYS A 88 -9.04 26.92 24.08
C LYS A 88 -9.68 27.77 22.98
N ASN A 89 -9.30 29.04 22.85
CA ASN A 89 -9.84 29.93 21.83
C ASN A 89 -9.32 29.58 20.43
N LEU A 90 -8.04 29.21 20.34
CA LEU A 90 -7.42 28.80 19.08
C LEU A 90 -8.00 27.47 18.59
N TYR A 91 -8.21 26.51 19.51
CA TYR A 91 -8.90 25.26 19.23
C TYR A 91 -10.30 25.51 18.67
N ALA A 92 -11.11 26.34 19.33
CA ALA A 92 -12.47 26.66 18.88
C ALA A 92 -12.51 27.31 17.48
N ALA A 93 -11.49 28.11 17.12
CA ALA A 93 -11.40 28.74 15.80
C ALA A 93 -10.95 27.76 14.69
N ILE A 94 -9.99 26.88 14.97
CA ILE A 94 -9.38 26.00 13.97
C ILE A 94 -10.15 24.68 13.81
N TYR A 95 -10.83 24.21 14.85
CA TYR A 95 -11.55 22.93 14.83
C TYR A 95 -12.55 22.79 13.67
N PRO A 96 -13.40 23.78 13.33
CA PRO A 96 -14.31 23.67 12.19
C PRO A 96 -13.57 23.49 10.86
N VAL A 97 -12.44 24.16 10.68
CA VAL A 97 -11.61 24.05 9.47
C VAL A 97 -11.00 22.64 9.38
N LEU A 98 -10.49 22.10 10.49
CA LEU A 98 -9.95 20.74 10.53
C LEU A 98 -11.01 19.70 10.15
N VAL A 99 -12.22 19.82 10.68
CA VAL A 99 -13.34 18.93 10.34
C VAL A 99 -13.74 19.07 8.86
N GLY A 100 -13.75 20.30 8.33
CA GLY A 100 -13.99 20.57 6.92
C GLY A 100 -12.97 19.89 6.00
N PHE A 101 -11.68 19.98 6.32
CA PHE A 101 -10.62 19.30 5.57
C PHE A 101 -10.76 17.77 5.58
N ASN A 102 -11.20 17.18 6.70
CA ASN A 102 -11.46 15.74 6.77
C ASN A 102 -12.59 15.26 5.85
N SER A 103 -13.46 16.17 5.41
CA SER A 103 -14.57 15.87 4.50
C SER A 103 -14.16 15.90 3.03
N VAL A 104 -12.96 16.41 2.70
CA VAL A 104 -12.48 16.49 1.32
C VAL A 104 -12.09 15.09 0.83
N PRO A 105 -12.66 14.59 -0.27
CA PRO A 105 -12.30 13.29 -0.80
C PRO A 105 -10.87 13.31 -1.33
N LYS A 106 -10.07 12.30 -0.98
CA LYS A 106 -8.65 12.21 -1.39
C LYS A 106 -8.44 12.33 -2.90
N VAL A 107 -9.38 11.83 -3.70
CA VAL A 107 -9.32 11.89 -5.18
C VAL A 107 -9.38 13.33 -5.72
N ALA A 108 -10.03 14.26 -5.03
CA ALA A 108 -10.11 15.67 -5.44
C ALA A 108 -8.82 16.46 -5.16
N VAL A 109 -7.98 15.96 -4.25
CA VAL A 109 -6.73 16.62 -3.85
C VAL A 109 -5.64 16.42 -4.92
N VAL A 110 -5.63 15.25 -5.57
CA VAL A 110 -4.58 14.87 -6.53
C VAL A 110 -4.40 15.90 -7.66
N PRO A 111 -5.45 16.36 -8.38
CA PRO A 111 -5.29 17.35 -9.45
C PRO A 111 -4.74 18.71 -8.98
N ILE A 112 -5.12 19.14 -7.76
CA ILE A 112 -4.64 20.40 -7.18
C ILE A 112 -3.15 20.31 -6.87
N LEU A 113 -2.71 19.17 -6.31
CA LEU A 113 -1.29 18.93 -6.06
C LEU A 113 -0.49 18.90 -7.37
N ILE A 114 -1.02 18.30 -8.42
CA ILE A 114 -0.38 18.32 -9.75
C ILE A 114 -0.27 19.75 -10.29
N LEU A 115 -1.29 20.58 -10.10
CA LEU A 115 -1.27 21.99 -10.53
C LEU A 115 -0.19 22.81 -9.80
N TRP A 116 0.02 22.56 -8.50
CA TRP A 116 1.00 23.30 -7.69
C TRP A 116 2.43 22.79 -7.85
N PHE A 117 2.62 21.46 -7.90
CA PHE A 117 3.94 20.83 -7.83
C PHE A 117 4.41 20.25 -9.17
N GLY A 118 3.54 20.14 -10.17
CA GLY A 118 3.85 19.50 -11.46
C GLY A 118 3.66 17.98 -11.45
N LEU A 119 3.96 17.35 -12.59
CA LEU A 119 3.96 15.89 -12.74
C LEU A 119 5.38 15.35 -12.53
N GLY A 120 5.56 14.46 -11.55
CA GLY A 120 6.82 13.75 -11.32
C GLY A 120 7.42 13.99 -9.93
N GLU A 121 8.47 13.22 -9.63
CA GLU A 121 9.35 13.49 -8.50
C GLU A 121 10.20 14.72 -8.82
N LEU A 122 10.27 15.69 -7.90
CA LEU A 122 11.22 16.81 -8.01
C LEU A 122 12.63 16.21 -8.24
N PRO A 123 13.39 16.69 -9.24
CA PRO A 123 14.69 16.13 -9.59
C PRO A 123 15.70 16.18 -8.43
#